data_AF-A0A172WG47-F1
#
_entry.id   AF-A0A172WG47-F1
#
_cell.length_a   1.000
_cell.length_b   1.000
_cell.length_c   1.000
_cell.angle_alpha   90.00
_cell.angle_beta   90.00
_cell.angle_gamma   90.00
#
_symmetry.space_group_name_H-M   'P 1'
#
loop_
_entity.id
_entity.type
_entity.pdbx_description
1 polymer ?
#
loop_
_entity_poly.entity_id
_entity_poly.type
_entity_poly.pdbx_seq_one_letter_code
_entity_poly.pdbx_strand_id
1 'polypeptide(L)'
;MTAGSALAVPIQKEPIKPDDTIGIGAYIKSTLHGYHAVVSEITIPLPPITFITKVRYYKVRHNELGGIAVKIYRIIPLTKYAVAFYVPSNLKVWTSSLNGAHLINVEDKGRYKVITVETNSRFTSNIRMGITFNSGYGKHGILVIGHMSASVLQSYIMSLASAGGIIGGFMATGTTALLSEAIGIILTLASGASLDALIYEEV
;
A
#
# COMPACT_ATOMS: atom_id res chain seq x y z
N MET A 1 -35.65 -15.81 28.72
CA MET A 1 -34.70 -15.14 29.63
C MET A 1 -33.90 -16.25 30.29
N THR A 2 -32.59 -16.40 30.17
CA THR A 2 -31.52 -15.43 29.88
C THR A 2 -30.37 -16.12 29.14
N ALA A 3 -29.85 -15.43 28.12
CA ALA A 3 -28.61 -15.76 27.43
C ALA A 3 -27.43 -15.54 28.39
N GLY A 4 -26.80 -16.63 28.84
CA GLY A 4 -25.57 -16.61 29.62
C GLY A 4 -24.36 -16.63 28.69
N SER A 5 -23.79 -15.45 28.48
CA SER A 5 -22.35 -15.23 28.27
C SER A 5 -21.63 -16.15 27.29
N ALA A 6 -21.89 -15.97 25.99
CA ALA A 6 -20.84 -16.20 25.00
C ALA A 6 -19.78 -15.11 25.19
N LEU A 7 -18.79 -15.38 26.05
CA LEU A 7 -17.56 -14.60 26.14
C LEU A 7 -17.00 -14.51 24.72
N ALA A 8 -17.04 -13.31 24.14
CA ALA A 8 -16.46 -13.02 22.85
C ALA A 8 -14.94 -13.17 22.96
N VAL A 9 -14.46 -14.40 22.75
CA VAL A 9 -13.04 -14.68 22.62
C VAL A 9 -12.53 -13.93 21.38
N PRO A 10 -11.49 -13.11 21.47
CA PRO A 10 -10.92 -12.47 20.28
C PRO A 10 -10.45 -13.56 19.32
N ILE A 11 -10.93 -13.52 18.07
CA ILE A 11 -10.65 -14.50 16.99
C ILE A 11 -9.20 -14.34 16.48
N GLN A 12 -8.24 -14.14 17.37
CA GLN A 12 -6.85 -13.95 17.03
C GLN A 12 -5.98 -14.70 18.04
N LYS A 13 -5.62 -15.94 17.66
CA LYS A 13 -4.93 -16.92 18.51
C LYS A 13 -3.46 -16.58 18.79
N GLU A 14 -2.91 -15.61 18.07
CA GLU A 14 -1.54 -15.12 18.21
C GLU A 14 -1.52 -13.60 17.99
N PRO A 15 -0.71 -12.83 18.73
CA PRO A 15 -0.45 -11.44 18.36
C PRO A 15 0.15 -11.44 16.95
N ILE A 16 -0.50 -10.76 15.99
CA ILE A 16 0.20 -10.39 14.76
C ILE A 16 1.36 -9.51 15.23
N LYS A 17 2.56 -10.07 15.29
CA LYS A 17 3.80 -9.29 15.39
C LYS A 17 3.88 -8.55 14.05
N PRO A 18 3.55 -7.26 14.00
CA PRO A 18 3.57 -6.54 12.74
C PRO A 18 5.03 -6.43 12.37
N ASP A 19 5.35 -7.00 11.23
CA ASP A 19 6.65 -6.88 10.60
C ASP A 19 6.91 -5.45 10.07
N ASP A 20 5.85 -4.61 10.00
CA ASP A 20 5.89 -3.24 9.46
C ASP A 20 5.09 -2.25 10.35
N THR A 21 5.32 -0.95 10.15
CA THR A 21 4.84 0.16 10.99
C THR A 21 3.33 0.13 11.30
N ILE A 22 2.97 0.27 12.58
CA ILE A 22 1.59 0.46 13.02
C ILE A 22 1.21 1.93 12.79
N GLY A 23 0.31 2.19 11.84
CA GLY A 23 -0.43 3.45 11.80
C GLY A 23 -1.48 3.50 12.92
N ILE A 24 -2.03 4.67 13.25
CA ILE A 24 -3.04 4.77 14.31
C ILE A 24 -4.25 3.91 13.92
N GLY A 25 -4.42 2.80 14.63
CA GLY A 25 -5.59 1.92 14.53
C GLY A 25 -5.59 0.86 13.43
N ALA A 26 -4.57 0.77 12.56
CA ALA A 26 -4.46 -0.29 11.56
C ALA A 26 -3.03 -0.56 11.07
N TYR A 27 -2.83 -1.78 10.59
CA TYR A 27 -1.62 -2.22 9.87
C TYR A 27 -2.01 -2.63 8.44
N ILE A 28 -1.18 -2.28 7.46
CA ILE A 28 -1.41 -2.62 6.04
C ILE A 28 -0.26 -3.49 5.52
N LYS A 29 -0.60 -4.48 4.70
CA LYS A 29 0.35 -5.37 4.04
C LYS A 29 0.00 -5.49 2.57
N SER A 30 0.90 -5.02 1.73
CA SER A 30 0.78 -4.95 0.28
C SER A 30 1.59 -6.07 -0.37
N THR A 31 1.04 -6.71 -1.39
CA THR A 31 1.67 -7.83 -2.10
C THR A 31 1.38 -7.74 -3.59
N LEU A 32 2.33 -8.16 -4.42
CA LEU A 32 2.11 -8.37 -5.84
C LEU A 32 1.76 -9.84 -6.09
N HIS A 33 0.85 -10.08 -7.03
CA HIS A 33 0.48 -11.43 -7.44
C HIS A 33 0.29 -11.51 -8.96
N GLY A 34 0.45 -12.71 -9.49
CA GLY A 34 0.24 -13.02 -10.89
C GLY A 34 0.96 -14.31 -11.23
N TYR A 35 0.22 -15.33 -11.66
CA TYR A 35 0.73 -16.70 -11.80
C TYR A 35 1.88 -16.81 -12.81
N HIS A 36 1.79 -16.07 -13.92
CA HIS A 36 2.86 -15.97 -14.92
C HIS A 36 3.66 -14.67 -14.83
N ALA A 37 3.12 -13.66 -14.14
CA ALA A 37 3.72 -12.34 -14.08
C ALA A 37 4.84 -12.23 -13.03
N VAL A 38 4.70 -12.86 -11.85
CA VAL A 38 5.72 -12.79 -10.80
C VAL A 38 6.73 -13.92 -10.97
N VAL A 39 7.97 -13.58 -11.25
CA VAL A 39 9.09 -14.53 -11.46
C VAL A 39 9.73 -14.93 -10.14
N SER A 40 9.92 -13.98 -9.23
CA SER A 40 10.50 -14.23 -7.91
C SER A 40 10.10 -13.14 -6.93
N GLU A 41 10.08 -13.49 -5.65
CA GLU A 41 9.87 -12.58 -4.52
C GLU A 41 11.03 -12.77 -3.53
N ILE A 42 11.63 -11.67 -3.10
CA ILE A 42 12.57 -11.63 -1.98
C ILE A 42 12.24 -10.47 -1.06
N THR A 43 12.68 -10.54 0.19
CA THR A 43 12.57 -9.42 1.14
C THR A 43 13.93 -8.77 1.32
N ILE A 44 14.00 -7.46 1.11
CA ILE A 44 15.23 -6.66 1.25
C ILE A 44 15.16 -5.93 2.60
N PRO A 45 16.14 -6.11 3.50
CA PRO A 45 16.19 -5.31 4.72
C PRO A 45 16.51 -3.86 4.39
N LEU A 46 15.84 -2.93 5.07
CA LEU A 46 16.15 -1.51 5.01
C LEU A 46 17.06 -1.11 6.19
N PRO A 47 17.81 -0.01 6.08
CA PRO A 47 18.63 0.48 7.19
C PRO A 47 17.77 0.67 8.45
N PRO A 48 18.28 0.33 9.65
CA PRO A 48 17.51 0.34 10.90
C PRO A 48 16.99 1.72 11.35
N ILE A 49 17.37 2.79 10.65
CA ILE A 49 16.87 4.16 10.83
C ILE A 49 15.51 4.40 10.14
N THR A 50 14.98 3.41 9.42
CA THR A 50 13.71 3.52 8.70
C THR A 50 12.57 2.87 9.49
N PHE A 51 11.41 3.51 9.49
CA PHE A 51 10.20 3.01 10.17
C PHE A 51 9.67 1.71 9.53
N ILE A 52 9.94 1.53 8.23
CA ILE A 52 9.76 0.26 7.52
C ILE A 52 11.11 -0.45 7.55
N THR A 53 11.22 -1.58 8.23
CA THR A 53 12.51 -2.27 8.41
C THR A 53 12.87 -3.19 7.24
N LYS A 54 11.93 -3.45 6.34
CA LYS A 54 12.10 -4.32 5.17
C LYS A 54 11.12 -3.97 4.06
N VAL A 55 11.52 -4.21 2.81
CA VAL A 55 10.69 -4.00 1.63
C VAL A 55 10.62 -5.29 0.80
N ARG A 56 9.43 -5.63 0.31
CA ARG A 56 9.28 -6.77 -0.61
C ARG A 56 9.70 -6.35 -2.02
N TYR A 57 10.58 -7.15 -2.61
CA TYR A 57 11.09 -6.99 -3.97
C TYR A 57 10.58 -8.11 -4.85
N TYR A 58 10.06 -7.75 -6.02
CA TYR A 58 9.54 -8.71 -6.99
C TYR A 58 10.28 -8.57 -8.32
N LYS A 59 10.69 -9.68 -8.93
CA LYS A 59 10.97 -9.70 -10.37
C LYS A 59 9.69 -10.06 -11.08
N VAL A 60 9.29 -9.27 -12.06
CA VAL A 60 8.05 -9.43 -12.80
C VAL A 60 8.30 -9.39 -14.30
N ARG A 61 7.53 -10.14 -15.07
CA ARG A 61 7.62 -10.12 -16.54
C ARG A 61 6.98 -8.86 -17.10
N HIS A 62 7.70 -8.20 -18.01
CA HIS A 62 7.17 -7.03 -18.70
C HIS A 62 5.92 -7.39 -19.54
N ASN A 63 4.93 -6.49 -19.55
CA ASN A 63 3.61 -6.60 -20.20
C ASN A 63 2.69 -7.74 -19.72
N GLU A 64 3.04 -8.45 -18.64
CA GLU A 64 2.17 -9.47 -18.08
C GLU A 64 1.09 -8.90 -17.16
N LEU A 65 -0.04 -9.61 -17.09
CA LEU A 65 -1.15 -9.29 -16.20
C LEU A 65 -0.87 -9.79 -14.79
N GLY A 66 -0.98 -8.90 -13.83
CA GLY A 66 -0.86 -9.20 -12.40
C GLY A 66 -1.91 -8.45 -11.58
N GLY A 67 -1.63 -8.34 -10.29
CA GLY A 67 -2.45 -7.58 -9.37
C GLY A 67 -1.69 -7.13 -8.15
N ILE A 68 -2.19 -6.09 -7.53
CA ILE A 68 -1.78 -5.58 -6.22
C ILE A 68 -2.86 -6.03 -5.23
N ALA A 69 -2.45 -6.62 -4.11
CA ALA A 69 -3.34 -6.97 -3.01
C ALA A 69 -2.87 -6.27 -1.72
N VAL A 70 -3.77 -5.55 -1.07
CA VAL A 70 -3.53 -4.89 0.22
C VAL A 70 -4.44 -5.50 1.27
N LYS A 71 -3.84 -6.15 2.25
CA LYS A 71 -4.52 -6.63 3.45
C LYS A 71 -4.44 -5.56 4.53
N ILE A 72 -5.59 -5.20 5.08
CA ILE A 72 -5.72 -4.22 6.15
C ILE A 72 -6.14 -4.98 7.40
N TYR A 73 -5.35 -4.86 8.45
CA TYR A 73 -5.61 -5.43 9.77
C TYR A 73 -5.94 -4.28 10.71
N ARG A 74 -7.23 -4.12 11.04
CA ARG A 74 -7.68 -3.03 11.92
C ARG A 74 -7.54 -3.45 13.38
N ILE A 75 -6.87 -2.60 14.15
CA ILE A 75 -6.78 -2.68 15.61
C ILE A 75 -8.00 -1.97 16.22
N ILE A 76 -8.46 -0.88 15.58
CA ILE A 76 -9.66 -0.14 15.98
C ILE A 76 -10.78 -0.39 14.94
N PRO A 77 -11.91 -1.01 15.33
CA PRO A 77 -12.99 -1.37 14.41
C PRO A 77 -13.87 -0.16 14.07
N LEU A 78 -13.35 0.79 13.28
CA LEU A 78 -14.17 1.82 12.63
C LEU A 78 -14.79 1.29 11.33
N THR A 79 -15.79 2.00 10.81
CA THR A 79 -16.53 1.57 9.61
C THR A 79 -15.74 1.77 8.33
N LYS A 80 -15.04 2.89 8.16
CA LYS A 80 -14.35 3.24 6.92
C LYS A 80 -12.82 3.23 7.05
N TYR A 81 -12.15 2.93 5.96
CA TYR A 81 -10.71 3.09 5.82
C TYR A 81 -10.37 3.32 4.36
N ALA A 82 -9.62 4.39 4.11
CA ALA A 82 -9.18 4.77 2.79
C ALA A 82 -7.72 4.35 2.57
N VAL A 83 -7.40 3.96 1.34
CA VAL A 83 -6.06 3.58 0.92
C VAL A 83 -5.72 4.34 -0.36
N ALA A 84 -4.55 4.96 -0.38
CA ALA A 84 -3.95 5.62 -1.52
C ALA A 84 -2.78 4.79 -2.02
N PHE A 85 -2.85 4.38 -3.29
CA PHE A 85 -1.78 3.71 -4.00
C PHE A 85 -1.03 4.73 -4.85
N TYR A 86 0.24 4.97 -4.50
CA TYR A 86 1.18 5.68 -5.34
C TYR A 86 1.87 4.63 -6.21
N VAL A 87 1.72 4.78 -7.52
CA VAL A 87 2.28 3.86 -8.52
C VAL A 87 2.90 4.65 -9.67
N PRO A 88 3.80 4.04 -10.47
CA PRO A 88 4.35 4.71 -11.65
C PRO A 88 3.23 5.16 -12.60
N SER A 89 3.39 6.32 -13.23
CA SER A 89 2.36 6.88 -14.12
C SER A 89 2.04 5.94 -15.28
N ASN A 90 3.06 5.26 -15.82
CA ASN A 90 2.95 4.34 -16.95
C ASN A 90 2.36 2.95 -16.60
N LEU A 91 2.33 2.56 -15.31
CA LEU A 91 1.80 1.26 -14.89
C LEU A 91 0.30 1.17 -15.18
N LYS A 92 -0.17 0.28 -16.04
CA LYS A 92 -1.60 0.17 -16.34
C LYS A 92 -2.34 -0.42 -15.14
N VAL A 93 -3.38 0.27 -14.69
CA VAL A 93 -4.20 -0.14 -13.55
C VAL A 93 -5.63 -0.36 -14.02
N TRP A 94 -6.21 -1.51 -13.66
CA TRP A 94 -7.53 -1.94 -14.07
C TRP A 94 -8.52 -1.71 -12.92
N THR A 95 -9.04 -0.49 -12.78
CA THR A 95 -9.98 -0.12 -11.71
C THR A 95 -11.31 -0.89 -11.80
N SER A 96 -11.69 -1.37 -12.99
CA SER A 96 -12.85 -2.26 -13.18
C SER A 96 -12.67 -3.64 -12.52
N SER A 97 -11.43 -4.03 -12.19
CA SER A 97 -11.10 -5.27 -11.48
C SER A 97 -10.91 -5.06 -9.97
N LEU A 98 -11.24 -3.88 -9.45
CA LEU A 98 -11.13 -3.57 -8.02
C LEU A 98 -12.11 -4.43 -7.21
N ASN A 99 -11.58 -5.13 -6.21
CA ASN A 99 -12.35 -5.96 -5.28
C ASN A 99 -12.03 -5.56 -3.83
N GLY A 100 -13.01 -5.64 -2.93
CA GLY A 100 -12.86 -5.37 -1.50
C GLY A 100 -12.87 -3.89 -1.11
N ALA A 101 -12.94 -2.99 -2.09
CA ALA A 101 -13.05 -1.54 -1.92
C ALA A 101 -13.82 -0.92 -3.09
N HIS A 102 -14.23 0.34 -2.94
CA HIS A 102 -14.74 1.16 -4.03
C HIS A 102 -13.73 2.25 -4.37
N LEU A 103 -13.66 2.61 -5.65
CA LEU A 103 -12.80 3.68 -6.14
C LEU A 103 -13.34 5.03 -5.69
N ILE A 104 -12.47 5.88 -5.13
CA ILE A 104 -12.76 7.27 -4.78
C ILE A 104 -12.25 8.20 -5.88
N ASN A 105 -10.97 8.08 -6.23
CA ASN A 105 -10.34 8.96 -7.20
C ASN A 105 -9.11 8.31 -7.85
N VAL A 106 -8.73 8.81 -9.03
CA VAL A 106 -7.44 8.55 -9.68
C VAL A 106 -6.85 9.89 -10.09
N GLU A 107 -5.72 10.26 -9.50
CA GLU A 107 -5.02 11.52 -9.77
C GLU A 107 -3.69 11.25 -10.48
N ASP A 108 -3.48 11.88 -11.63
CA ASP A 108 -2.18 11.88 -12.29
C ASP A 108 -1.32 13.05 -11.76
N LYS A 109 -0.09 12.75 -11.35
CA LYS A 109 0.91 13.73 -10.86
C LYS A 109 2.12 13.81 -11.81
N GLY A 110 1.97 13.33 -13.05
CA GLY A 110 2.97 13.32 -14.11
C GLY A 110 3.99 12.18 -13.98
N ARG A 111 4.75 12.15 -12.88
CA ARG A 111 5.77 11.09 -12.63
C ARG A 111 5.19 9.83 -12.01
N TYR A 112 4.06 9.97 -11.34
CA TYR A 112 3.35 8.90 -10.65
C TYR A 112 1.87 9.24 -10.69
N LYS A 113 1.04 8.24 -10.38
CA LYS A 113 -0.38 8.45 -10.15
C LYS A 113 -0.78 7.93 -8.79
N VAL A 114 -1.84 8.53 -8.25
CA VAL A 114 -2.41 8.21 -6.95
C VAL A 114 -3.80 7.64 -7.18
N ILE A 115 -4.03 6.39 -6.78
CA ILE A 115 -5.33 5.76 -6.83
C ILE A 115 -5.85 5.66 -5.40
N THR A 116 -6.97 6.33 -5.12
CA THR A 116 -7.58 6.34 -3.79
C THR A 116 -8.81 5.45 -3.81
N VAL A 117 -8.89 4.54 -2.85
CA VAL A 117 -10.01 3.61 -2.66
C VAL A 117 -10.46 3.63 -1.21
N GLU A 118 -11.71 3.25 -0.95
CA GLU A 118 -12.25 3.13 0.40
C GLU A 118 -12.92 1.77 0.61
N THR A 119 -12.70 1.19 1.80
CA THR A 119 -13.33 -0.06 2.22
C THR A 119 -14.11 0.11 3.51
N ASN A 120 -15.32 -0.47 3.53
CA ASN A 120 -16.25 -0.39 4.65
C ASN A 120 -16.14 -1.60 5.62
N SER A 121 -15.12 -2.45 5.45
CA SER A 121 -14.97 -3.65 6.28
C SER A 121 -14.52 -3.30 7.70
N ARG A 122 -15.24 -3.77 8.73
CA ARG A 122 -14.98 -3.40 10.13
C ARG A 122 -13.70 -3.96 10.73
N PHE A 123 -13.21 -5.11 10.26
CA PHE A 123 -12.14 -5.85 10.94
C PHE A 123 -10.92 -6.06 10.05
N THR A 124 -11.10 -6.79 8.96
CA THR A 124 -10.06 -7.04 7.96
C THR A 124 -10.61 -6.77 6.58
N SER A 125 -9.80 -6.11 5.75
CA SER A 125 -10.13 -5.90 4.34
C SER A 125 -9.02 -6.45 3.47
N ASN A 126 -9.40 -7.03 2.34
CA ASN A 126 -8.47 -7.45 1.31
C ASN A 126 -8.85 -6.71 0.03
N ILE A 127 -8.12 -5.64 -0.24
CA ILE A 127 -8.30 -4.84 -1.45
C ILE A 127 -7.46 -5.48 -2.54
N ARG A 128 -8.05 -5.77 -3.69
CA ARG A 128 -7.32 -6.29 -4.86
C ARG A 128 -7.57 -5.40 -6.06
N MET A 129 -6.51 -5.12 -6.80
CA MET A 129 -6.55 -4.27 -7.99
C MET A 129 -5.68 -4.90 -9.07
N GLY A 130 -6.26 -5.19 -10.23
CA GLY A 130 -5.51 -5.70 -11.37
C GLY A 130 -4.57 -4.66 -11.96
N ILE A 131 -3.39 -5.10 -12.39
CA ILE A 131 -2.38 -4.26 -13.04
C ILE A 131 -1.78 -4.98 -14.25
N THR A 132 -1.18 -4.23 -15.18
CA THR A 132 -0.25 -4.76 -16.17
C THR A 132 1.12 -4.17 -15.87
N PHE A 133 2.16 -5.00 -15.81
CA PHE A 133 3.53 -4.55 -15.56
C PHE A 133 4.16 -3.97 -16.84
N ASN A 134 3.73 -2.77 -17.24
CA ASN A 134 4.13 -2.09 -18.47
C ASN A 134 4.75 -0.71 -18.21
N SER A 135 5.42 -0.55 -17.07
CA SER A 135 6.03 0.70 -16.62
C SER A 135 7.36 0.97 -17.34
N GLY A 136 7.91 -0.05 -18.00
CA GLY A 136 9.19 -0.05 -18.70
C GLY A 136 10.19 -0.95 -17.98
N TYR A 137 11.13 -1.55 -18.73
CA TYR A 137 12.17 -2.41 -18.16
C TYR A 137 12.95 -1.70 -17.05
N GLY A 138 13.25 -2.43 -15.98
CA GLY A 138 13.95 -1.91 -14.81
C GLY A 138 13.08 -1.82 -13.55
N LYS A 139 13.60 -1.11 -12.55
CA LYS A 139 13.04 -1.08 -11.19
C LYS A 139 12.06 0.07 -10.98
N HIS A 140 11.00 -0.23 -10.24
CA HIS A 140 9.93 0.70 -9.91
C HIS A 140 9.47 0.52 -8.47
N GLY A 141 8.95 1.59 -7.89
CA GLY A 141 8.39 1.61 -6.55
C GLY A 141 6.86 1.61 -6.57
N ILE A 142 6.27 1.03 -5.53
CA ILE A 142 4.86 1.21 -5.18
C ILE A 142 4.82 1.59 -3.70
N LEU A 143 4.04 2.61 -3.38
CA LEU A 143 3.87 3.07 -2.02
C LEU A 143 2.37 3.08 -1.69
N VAL A 144 2.03 2.55 -0.53
CA VAL A 144 0.64 2.41 -0.09
C VAL A 144 0.49 3.13 1.22
N ILE A 145 -0.41 4.12 1.24
CA ILE A 145 -0.74 4.91 2.43
C ILE A 145 -2.19 4.62 2.81
N GLY A 146 -2.43 4.26 4.06
CA GLY A 146 -3.76 3.98 4.59
C GLY A 146 -4.13 4.90 5.74
N HIS A 147 -5.40 5.31 5.79
CA HIS A 147 -5.91 6.12 6.91
C HIS A 147 -7.40 5.86 7.15
N MET A 148 -7.87 6.03 8.40
CA MET A 148 -9.26 5.77 8.78
C MET A 148 -10.26 6.81 8.23
N SER A 149 -9.75 7.97 7.81
CA SER A 149 -10.53 9.06 7.22
C SER A 149 -10.04 9.36 5.79
N ALA A 150 -10.95 9.24 4.82
CA ALA A 150 -10.68 9.58 3.43
C ALA A 150 -10.37 11.07 3.23
N SER A 151 -11.04 11.97 3.96
CA SER A 151 -10.77 13.41 3.86
C SER A 151 -9.38 13.76 4.37
N VAL A 152 -8.95 13.14 5.47
CA VAL A 152 -7.59 13.32 6.00
C VAL A 152 -6.54 12.73 5.05
N LEU A 153 -6.81 11.55 4.48
CA LEU A 153 -5.94 10.98 3.45
C LEU A 153 -5.82 11.91 2.24
N GLN A 154 -6.92 12.52 1.81
CA GLN A 154 -6.90 13.49 0.72
C GLN A 154 -6.06 14.73 1.07
N SER A 155 -6.15 15.23 2.31
CA SER A 155 -5.26 16.28 2.80
C SER A 155 -3.79 15.88 2.72
N TYR A 156 -3.44 14.65 3.10
CA TYR A 156 -2.07 14.14 2.97
C TYR A 156 -1.62 14.07 1.52
N ILE A 157 -2.46 13.58 0.60
CA ILE A 157 -2.15 13.54 -0.83
C ILE A 157 -1.83 14.95 -1.35
N MET A 158 -2.62 15.96 -0.95
CA MET A 158 -2.37 17.35 -1.32
C MET A 158 -1.06 17.88 -0.72
N SER A 159 -0.79 17.63 0.56
CA SER A 159 0.46 18.06 1.22
C SER A 159 1.70 17.41 0.58
N LEU A 160 1.61 16.12 0.23
CA LEU A 160 2.67 15.36 -0.40
C LEU A 160 2.97 15.78 -1.84
N ALA A 161 2.07 16.52 -2.50
CA ALA A 161 2.32 17.05 -3.84
C ALA A 161 3.58 17.94 -3.88
N SER A 162 3.86 18.67 -2.80
CA SER A 162 5.08 19.48 -2.65
C SER A 162 6.37 18.65 -2.64
N ALA A 163 6.30 17.39 -2.21
CA ALA A 163 7.41 16.42 -2.21
C ALA A 163 7.43 15.51 -3.44
N GLY A 164 6.66 15.85 -4.49
CA GLY A 164 6.45 15.00 -5.66
C GLY A 164 7.72 14.58 -6.40
N GLY A 165 8.82 15.34 -6.28
CA GLY A 165 10.11 14.97 -6.85
C GLY A 165 10.70 13.69 -6.25
N ILE A 166 10.71 13.57 -4.92
CA ILE A 166 11.26 12.42 -4.20
C ILE A 166 10.33 11.22 -4.33
N ILE A 167 9.03 11.42 -4.12
CA ILE A 167 8.02 10.36 -4.24
C ILE A 167 8.01 9.81 -5.67
N GLY A 168 7.96 10.68 -6.67
CA GLY A 168 8.01 10.28 -8.08
C GLY A 168 9.32 9.61 -8.47
N GLY A 169 10.45 10.06 -7.91
CA GLY A 169 11.76 9.43 -8.12
C GLY A 169 11.80 7.99 -7.57
N PHE A 170 11.23 7.75 -6.39
CA PHE A 170 11.10 6.39 -5.86
C PHE A 170 10.18 5.53 -6.76
N MET A 171 9.02 6.03 -7.17
CA MET A 171 8.12 5.29 -8.08
C MET A 171 8.83 4.89 -9.37
N ALA A 172 9.61 5.79 -9.97
CA ALA A 172 10.29 5.57 -11.25
C ALA A 172 11.56 4.70 -11.18
N THR A 173 12.18 4.55 -10.01
CA THR A 173 13.49 3.88 -9.90
C THR A 173 13.53 2.71 -8.90
N GLY A 174 12.53 2.61 -8.01
CA GLY A 174 12.50 1.60 -6.95
C GLY A 174 13.71 1.63 -6.01
N THR A 175 14.43 2.77 -5.90
CA THR A 175 15.64 2.86 -5.09
C THR A 175 15.32 2.97 -3.59
N THR A 176 16.03 2.22 -2.76
CA THR A 176 15.81 2.18 -1.30
C THR A 176 16.22 3.48 -0.61
N ALA A 177 17.14 4.26 -1.20
CA ALA A 177 17.51 5.59 -0.71
C ALA A 177 16.35 6.58 -0.84
N LEU A 178 15.76 6.69 -2.04
CA LEU A 178 14.57 7.54 -2.26
C LEU A 178 13.35 7.04 -1.48
N LEU A 179 13.22 5.72 -1.28
CA LEU A 179 12.20 5.16 -0.40
C LEU A 179 12.36 5.68 1.04
N SER A 180 13.59 5.66 1.58
CA SER A 180 13.87 6.12 2.95
C SER A 180 13.52 7.60 3.13
N GLU A 181 13.91 8.44 2.15
CA GLU A 181 13.55 9.86 2.13
C GLU A 181 12.03 10.07 2.01
N ALA A 182 11.37 9.34 1.12
CA ALA A 182 9.92 9.41 0.95
C ALA A 182 9.19 9.04 2.25
N ILE A 183 9.60 7.95 2.92
CA ILE A 183 9.04 7.54 4.22
C ILE A 183 9.22 8.64 5.26
N GLY A 184 10.41 9.25 5.37
CA GLY A 184 10.66 10.32 6.32
C GLY A 184 9.73 11.52 6.12
N ILE A 185 9.51 11.91 4.86
CA ILE A 185 8.58 12.99 4.49
C ILE A 185 7.14 12.61 4.85
N ILE A 186 6.71 11.40 4.48
CA ILE A 186 5.34 10.92 4.73
C ILE A 186 5.05 10.89 6.22
N LEU A 187 5.95 10.40 7.05
CA LEU A 187 5.73 10.35 8.50
C LEU A 187 5.64 11.74 9.12
N THR A 188 6.35 12.71 8.55
CA THR A 188 6.27 14.11 8.99
C THR A 188 4.92 14.74 8.61
N LEU A 189 4.40 14.44 7.41
CA LEU A 189 3.21 15.09 6.86
C LEU A 189 1.89 14.33 7.10
N ALA A 190 1.97 13.02 7.28
CA ALA A 190 0.85 12.08 7.40
C ALA A 190 0.94 11.29 8.71
N SER A 191 1.19 12.00 9.81
CA SER A 191 1.25 11.39 11.15
C SER A 191 0.00 10.57 11.44
N GLY A 192 0.21 9.31 11.82
CA GLY A 192 -0.86 8.36 12.12
C GLY A 192 -1.39 7.55 10.94
N ALA A 193 -0.91 7.79 9.72
CA ALA A 193 -1.17 6.91 8.58
C ALA A 193 -0.44 5.57 8.72
N SER A 194 -1.06 4.51 8.19
CA SER A 194 -0.37 3.23 7.99
C SER A 194 0.37 3.29 6.66
N LEU A 195 1.58 2.73 6.62
CA LEU A 195 2.46 2.83 5.47
C LEU A 195 3.06 1.46 5.12
N ASP A 196 3.06 1.12 3.84
CA ASP A 196 3.79 -0.01 3.30
C ASP A 196 4.34 0.32 1.90
N ALA A 197 5.39 -0.37 1.48
CA ALA A 197 6.05 -0.15 0.20
C ALA A 197 6.47 -1.48 -0.45
N LEU A 198 6.51 -1.47 -1.78
CA LEU A 198 6.96 -2.58 -2.61
C LEU A 198 7.90 -2.06 -3.68
N ILE A 199 8.83 -2.91 -4.12
CA ILE A 199 9.67 -2.65 -5.28
C ILE A 199 9.43 -3.79 -6.26
N TYR A 200 9.33 -3.48 -7.55
CA TYR A 200 9.34 -4.50 -8.59
C TYR A 200 10.31 -4.14 -9.70
N GLU A 201 10.86 -5.16 -10.36
CA GLU A 201 11.74 -5.05 -11.52
C GLU A 201 11.09 -5.76 -12.71
N GLU A 202 10.80 -5.00 -13.76
CA GLU A 202 10.30 -5.54 -15.03
C GLU A 202 11.49 -6.11 -15.82
N VAL A 203 11.41 -7.42 -16.10
CA VAL A 203 12.38 -8.22 -16.87
C VAL A 203 11.76 -8.84 -18.11
#